data_AF-A0A7X1WSV1-F1
#
_entry.id   AF-A0A7X1WSV1-F1
#
_cell.length_a   1.000
_cell.length_b   1.000
_cell.length_c   1.000
_cell.angle_alpha   90.00
_cell.angle_beta   90.00
_cell.angle_gamma   90.00
#
_symmetry.space_group_name_H-M   'P 1'
#
loop_
_entity.id
_entity.type
_entity.pdbx_description
1 polymer ?
#
loop_
_entity_poly.entity_id
_entity_poly.type
_entity_poly.pdbx_seq_one_letter_code
_entity_poly.pdbx_strand_id
1 'polypeptide(L)'
;MSKYPQLAFKMVTGTQEATALATKLVLESAFFQVTPLPGDEYEFAVKIDRESLLADPVDRPVGEFEDADFTTMDLKDLAAWYQRNVGYDPVEDDPTTQLEDLRALCTEMLAIDRAGGLDSN
;
A
#
# COMPACT_ATOMS: atom_id res chain seq x y z
N MET A 1 -11.85 -33.26 17.94
CA MET A 1 -12.06 -32.18 16.96
C MET A 1 -12.09 -30.87 17.74
N SER A 2 -10.98 -30.13 17.76
CA SER A 2 -10.92 -28.84 18.46
C SER A 2 -11.92 -27.87 17.81
N LYS A 3 -12.95 -27.47 18.56
CA LYS A 3 -14.06 -26.62 18.13
C LYS A 3 -13.71 -25.13 18.10
N TYR A 4 -12.43 -24.79 18.12
CA TYR A 4 -12.00 -23.40 18.13
C TYR A 4 -11.69 -22.96 16.70
N PRO A 5 -12.22 -21.81 16.24
CA PRO A 5 -11.76 -21.21 15.00
C PRO A 5 -10.24 -21.00 15.13
N GLN A 6 -9.47 -21.55 14.20
CA GLN A 6 -8.05 -21.29 14.14
C GLN A 6 -7.89 -19.84 13.70
N LEU A 7 -7.32 -19.02 14.58
CA LEU A 7 -7.06 -17.61 14.33
C LEU A 7 -5.57 -17.42 14.06
N ALA A 8 -5.26 -16.60 13.06
CA ALA A 8 -3.93 -16.06 12.82
C ALA A 8 -3.83 -14.69 13.50
N PHE A 9 -2.67 -14.40 14.09
CA PHE A 9 -2.45 -13.20 14.91
C PHE A 9 -1.32 -12.35 14.34
N LYS A 10 -1.46 -11.03 14.41
CA LYS A 10 -0.41 -10.05 14.08
C LYS A 10 -0.45 -8.89 15.04
N MET A 11 0.72 -8.48 15.55
CA MET A 11 0.85 -7.24 16.29
C MET A 11 1.20 -6.09 15.36
N VAL A 12 0.59 -4.94 15.61
CA VAL A 12 0.81 -3.70 14.88
C VAL A 12 1.06 -2.59 15.89
N THR A 13 2.14 -1.83 15.70
CA THR A 13 2.48 -0.70 16.56
C THR A 13 2.09 0.60 15.85
N GLY A 14 1.42 1.48 16.57
CA GLY A 14 0.96 2.76 16.06
C GLY A 14 -0.48 2.73 15.54
N THR A 15 -1.22 3.76 15.89
CA THR A 15 -2.65 3.90 15.53
C THR A 15 -2.85 4.05 14.02
N GLN A 16 -1.91 4.65 13.30
CA GLN A 16 -1.98 4.81 11.84
C GLN A 16 -1.91 3.45 11.13
N GLU A 17 -0.90 2.64 11.46
CA GLU A 17 -0.72 1.30 10.90
C GLU A 17 -1.88 0.37 11.27
N ALA A 18 -2.37 0.44 12.52
CA ALA A 18 -3.54 -0.31 12.95
C ALA A 18 -4.80 0.07 12.15
N THR A 19 -5.00 1.36 11.89
CA THR A 19 -6.13 1.84 11.09
C THR A 19 -6.02 1.40 9.63
N ALA A 20 -4.82 1.44 9.05
CA ALA A 20 -4.57 0.95 7.69
C ALA A 20 -4.88 -0.55 7.56
N LEU A 21 -4.39 -1.35 8.51
CA LEU A 21 -4.65 -2.79 8.51
C LEU A 21 -6.14 -3.10 8.74
N ALA A 22 -6.80 -2.42 9.67
CA ALA A 22 -8.24 -2.59 9.89
C ALA A 22 -9.06 -2.24 8.63
N THR A 23 -8.72 -1.15 7.94
CA THR A 23 -9.39 -0.74 6.70
C THR A 23 -9.25 -1.82 5.62
N LYS A 24 -8.05 -2.37 5.42
CA LYS A 24 -7.81 -3.49 4.50
C LYS A 24 -8.68 -4.70 4.84
N LEU A 25 -8.76 -5.07 6.12
CA LEU A 25 -9.54 -6.22 6.57
C LEU A 25 -11.05 -6.01 6.39
N VAL A 26 -11.55 -4.78 6.59
CA VAL A 26 -12.95 -4.41 6.32
C VAL A 26 -13.27 -4.49 4.83
N LEU A 27 -12.41 -3.95 3.95
CA LEU A 27 -12.60 -3.98 2.50
C LEU A 27 -12.70 -5.41 1.98
N GLU A 28 -11.85 -6.31 2.49
CA GLU A 28 -11.82 -7.72 2.12
C GLU A 28 -12.94 -8.56 2.78
N SER A 29 -13.86 -7.90 3.50
CA SER A 29 -14.94 -8.52 4.27
C SER A 29 -14.43 -9.63 5.21
N ALA A 30 -13.23 -9.47 5.75
CA ALA A 30 -12.63 -10.43 6.65
C ALA A 30 -13.29 -10.30 8.03
N PHE A 31 -13.52 -11.44 8.69
CA PHE A 31 -13.82 -11.42 10.13
C PHE A 31 -12.50 -11.25 10.89
N PHE A 32 -12.39 -10.16 11.65
CA PHE A 32 -11.21 -9.87 12.45
C PHE A 32 -11.58 -9.31 13.83
N GLN A 33 -10.66 -9.45 14.77
CA GLN A 33 -10.73 -8.86 16.10
C GLN A 33 -9.50 -7.99 16.30
N VAL A 34 -9.68 -6.84 16.96
CA VAL A 34 -8.59 -5.93 17.33
C VAL A 34 -8.58 -5.79 18.84
N THR A 35 -7.42 -6.09 19.45
CA THR A 35 -7.20 -5.92 20.88
C THR A 35 -6.17 -4.81 21.09
N PRO A 36 -6.55 -3.66 21.68
CA PRO A 36 -5.58 -2.63 22.04
C PRO A 36 -4.73 -3.11 23.22
N LEU A 37 -3.41 -2.91 23.11
CA LEU A 37 -2.40 -3.24 24.10
C LEU A 37 -1.74 -1.94 24.61
N PRO A 38 -1.12 -1.97 25.81
CA PRO A 38 -0.38 -0.81 26.30
C PRO A 38 0.79 -0.46 25.38
N GLY A 39 1.09 0.83 25.20
CA GLY A 39 2.22 1.28 24.37
C GLY A 39 1.89 1.51 22.90
N ASP A 40 0.64 1.88 22.57
CA ASP A 40 0.16 2.10 21.19
C ASP A 40 0.27 0.83 20.31
N GLU A 41 0.17 -0.34 20.93
CA GLU A 41 0.21 -1.63 20.25
C GLU A 41 -1.20 -2.18 20.05
N TYR A 42 -1.42 -2.90 18.95
CA TYR A 42 -2.71 -3.47 18.57
C TYR A 42 -2.50 -4.89 18.07
N GLU A 43 -3.19 -5.85 18.68
CA GLU A 43 -3.20 -7.23 18.21
C GLU A 43 -4.40 -7.45 17.28
N PHE A 44 -4.12 -7.88 16.06
CA PHE A 44 -5.10 -8.28 15.06
C PHE A 44 -5.20 -9.80 15.02
N ALA A 45 -6.41 -10.31 15.22
CA ALA A 45 -6.72 -11.73 15.02
C ALA A 45 -7.68 -11.89 13.84
N VAL A 46 -7.31 -12.69 12.84
CA VAL A 46 -8.15 -13.04 11.69
C VAL A 46 -8.36 -14.55 11.64
N LYS A 47 -9.36 -15.03 10.90
CA LYS A 47 -9.47 -16.46 10.62
C LYS A 47 -8.27 -16.96 9.81
N ILE A 48 -7.79 -18.17 10.10
CA ILE A 48 -6.62 -18.75 9.43
C ILE A 48 -6.76 -18.81 7.90
N ASP A 49 -7.99 -18.96 7.36
CA ASP A 49 -8.23 -18.93 5.91
C ASP A 49 -7.90 -17.57 5.26
N ARG A 50 -7.76 -16.53 6.08
CA ARG A 50 -7.40 -15.16 5.70
C ARG A 50 -6.07 -14.71 6.31
N GLU A 51 -5.22 -15.63 6.77
CA GLU A 51 -3.90 -15.27 7.32
C GLU A 51 -3.07 -14.43 6.34
N SER A 52 -3.23 -14.64 5.04
CA SER A 52 -2.55 -13.89 3.98
C SER A 52 -2.88 -12.40 3.99
N LEU A 53 -3.99 -11.98 4.62
CA LEU A 53 -4.33 -10.57 4.78
C LEU A 53 -3.50 -9.88 5.86
N LEU A 54 -2.99 -10.65 6.84
CA LEU A 54 -2.07 -10.17 7.87
C LEU A 54 -0.63 -10.05 7.37
N ALA A 55 -0.28 -10.71 6.27
CA ALA A 55 0.99 -10.48 5.62
C ALA A 55 1.14 -8.95 5.42
N ASP A 56 2.29 -8.43 5.85
CA ASP A 56 2.63 -7.04 5.53
C ASP A 56 2.39 -6.84 4.04
N PRO A 57 1.66 -5.78 3.64
CA PRO A 57 1.73 -5.36 2.25
C PRO A 57 3.22 -5.22 1.99
N VAL A 58 3.73 -5.95 1.00
CA VAL A 58 5.13 -5.91 0.58
C VAL A 58 5.58 -4.45 0.66
N ASP A 59 6.47 -4.22 1.64
CA ASP A 59 7.20 -3.01 1.94
C ASP A 59 6.95 -1.88 0.93
N ARG A 60 6.10 -0.90 1.31
CA ARG A 60 6.32 0.46 0.83
C ARG A 60 5.70 1.49 1.76
N PRO A 61 6.52 2.39 2.35
CA PRO A 61 6.06 3.38 3.29
C PRO A 61 5.02 4.31 2.67
N VAL A 62 3.95 4.52 3.42
CA VAL A 62 2.94 5.57 3.18
C VAL A 62 3.54 6.87 3.70
N GLY A 63 4.34 7.52 2.89
CA GLY A 63 5.00 8.79 3.20
C GLY A 63 6.34 8.86 2.51
N GLU A 64 6.60 9.97 1.82
CA GLU A 64 7.86 10.27 1.13
C GLU A 64 8.07 9.54 -0.21
N PHE A 65 7.16 9.77 -1.16
CA PHE A 65 7.59 9.75 -2.58
C PHE A 65 8.27 11.06 -2.99
N GLU A 66 8.53 11.97 -2.06
CA GLU A 66 9.40 13.11 -2.32
C GLU A 66 10.76 12.61 -2.79
N ASP A 67 11.27 11.45 -2.36
CA ASP A 67 12.51 10.82 -2.85
C ASP A 67 12.26 9.43 -3.48
N ALA A 68 11.24 9.29 -4.32
CA ALA A 68 10.98 8.05 -5.03
C ALA A 68 12.17 7.67 -5.94
N ASP A 69 12.90 6.61 -5.58
CA ASP A 69 13.92 6.03 -6.44
C ASP A 69 13.28 5.11 -7.48
N PHE A 70 12.78 5.70 -8.56
CA PHE A 70 12.17 5.00 -9.69
C PHE A 70 13.13 4.02 -10.38
N THR A 71 14.45 4.13 -10.17
CA THR A 71 15.43 3.20 -10.76
C THR A 71 15.38 1.82 -10.12
N THR A 72 14.90 1.73 -8.88
CA THR A 72 14.75 0.48 -8.13
C THR A 72 13.36 -0.15 -8.26
N MET A 73 12.35 0.62 -8.64
CA MET A 73 10.96 0.17 -8.74
C MET A 73 10.72 -0.70 -9.98
N ASP A 74 9.90 -1.74 -9.83
CA ASP A 74 9.42 -2.56 -10.95
C ASP A 74 8.19 -1.95 -11.65
N LEU A 75 7.74 -2.58 -12.73
CA LEU A 75 6.70 -2.02 -13.60
C LEU A 75 5.37 -1.81 -12.85
N LYS A 76 5.01 -2.75 -11.99
CA LYS A 76 3.77 -2.67 -11.19
C LYS A 76 3.85 -1.53 -10.18
N ASP A 77 5.04 -1.34 -9.64
CA ASP A 77 5.31 -0.34 -8.62
C ASP A 77 5.26 1.08 -9.16
N LEU A 78 5.81 1.27 -10.35
CA LEU A 78 5.75 2.53 -11.07
C LEU A 78 4.33 2.84 -11.53
N ALA A 79 3.60 1.85 -12.03
CA ALA A 79 2.19 2.01 -12.43
C ALA A 79 1.32 2.43 -11.23
N ALA A 80 1.50 1.77 -10.09
CA ALA A 80 0.79 2.13 -8.86
C ALA A 80 1.14 3.54 -8.37
N TRP A 81 2.42 3.95 -8.47
CA TRP A 81 2.82 5.32 -8.18
C TRP A 81 2.16 6.31 -9.13
N TYR A 82 2.20 6.04 -10.43
CA TYR A 82 1.67 6.91 -11.47
C TYR A 82 0.15 7.09 -11.33
N GLN A 83 -0.59 6.00 -11.13
CA GLN A 83 -2.03 6.04 -10.89
C GLN A 83 -2.38 6.84 -9.64
N ARG A 84 -1.59 6.73 -8.58
CA ARG A 84 -1.82 7.47 -7.34
C ARG A 84 -1.60 8.98 -7.49
N ASN A 85 -0.60 9.40 -8.27
CA ASN A 85 -0.21 10.81 -8.40
C ASN A 85 -0.91 11.51 -9.58
N VAL A 86 -1.18 10.78 -10.68
CA VAL A 86 -1.73 11.32 -11.93
C VAL A 86 -3.20 10.92 -12.12
N GLY A 87 -3.66 9.83 -11.51
CA GLY A 87 -5.07 9.42 -11.50
C GLY A 87 -5.45 8.34 -12.52
N TYR A 88 -4.51 7.77 -13.27
CA TYR A 88 -4.75 6.64 -14.18
C TYR A 88 -3.54 5.69 -14.26
N ASP A 89 -3.78 4.41 -14.56
CA ASP A 89 -2.73 3.41 -14.75
C ASP A 89 -2.30 3.36 -16.23
N PRO A 90 -1.06 3.75 -16.57
CA PRO A 90 -0.57 3.76 -17.95
C PRO A 90 -0.34 2.35 -18.52
N VAL A 91 -0.13 1.34 -17.66
CA VAL A 91 0.04 -0.06 -18.08
C VAL A 91 -1.32 -0.70 -18.36
N GLU A 92 -2.37 -0.31 -17.64
CA GLU A 92 -3.74 -0.73 -17.97
C GLU A 92 -4.23 -0.11 -19.29
N ASP A 93 -3.89 1.16 -19.55
CA ASP A 93 -4.26 1.86 -20.79
C ASP A 93 -3.45 1.38 -22.00
N ASP A 94 -2.13 1.26 -21.84
CA ASP A 94 -1.23 0.71 -22.85
C ASP A 94 -0.37 -0.43 -22.27
N PRO A 95 -0.75 -1.71 -22.51
CA PRO A 95 -0.01 -2.85 -22.00
C PRO A 95 1.34 -3.08 -22.70
N THR A 96 1.68 -2.25 -23.70
CA THR A 96 3.01 -2.25 -24.34
C THR A 96 3.99 -1.30 -23.68
N THR A 97 3.54 -0.54 -22.68
CA THR A 97 4.38 0.32 -21.84
C THR A 97 5.54 -0.48 -21.26
N GLN A 98 6.76 -0.01 -21.54
CA GLN A 98 7.96 -0.65 -21.02
C GLN A 98 8.38 -0.02 -19.69
N LEU A 99 9.14 -0.79 -18.92
CA LEU A 99 9.66 -0.37 -17.61
C LEU A 99 10.47 0.93 -17.70
N GLU A 100 11.35 1.05 -18.68
CA GLU A 100 12.21 2.22 -18.83
C GLU A 100 11.42 3.47 -19.22
N ASP A 101 10.41 3.32 -20.09
CA ASP A 101 9.51 4.40 -20.50
C ASP A 101 8.68 4.90 -19.31
N LEU A 102 8.16 3.98 -18.49
CA LEU A 102 7.38 4.34 -17.31
C LEU A 102 8.23 4.98 -16.20
N ARG A 103 9.50 4.58 -16.06
CA ARG A 103 10.46 5.23 -15.15
C ARG A 103 10.73 6.67 -15.54
N ALA A 104 10.97 6.91 -16.83
CA ALA A 104 11.18 8.26 -17.35
C ALA A 104 9.94 9.12 -17.07
N LEU A 105 8.75 8.60 -17.38
CA LEU A 105 7.48 9.30 -17.17
C LEU A 105 7.24 9.64 -15.68
N CYS A 106 7.46 8.70 -14.75
CA CYS A 106 7.34 8.95 -13.32
C CYS A 106 8.34 10.01 -12.83
N THR A 107 9.57 9.96 -13.35
CA THR A 107 10.64 10.94 -13.03
C THR A 107 10.27 12.35 -13.49
N GLU A 108 9.73 12.48 -14.70
CA GLU A 108 9.26 13.75 -15.24
C GLU A 108 8.10 14.32 -14.42
N MET A 109 7.12 13.49 -14.05
CA MET A 109 5.99 13.92 -13.24
C MET A 109 6.42 14.40 -11.85
N LEU A 110 7.34 13.69 -11.19
CA LEU A 110 7.89 14.11 -9.91
C LEU A 110 8.66 15.44 -10.03
N ALA A 111 9.38 15.65 -11.13
CA ALA A 111 10.08 16.90 -11.40
C ALA A 111 9.11 18.07 -11.64
N ILE A 112 7.99 17.84 -12.35
CA ILE A 112 6.92 18.83 -12.57
C ILE A 112 6.24 19.21 -11.26
N ASP A 113 5.90 18.22 -10.43
CA ASP A 113 5.30 18.43 -9.11
C ASP A 113 6.22 19.26 -8.20
N ARG A 114 7.50 18.88 -8.09
CA ARG A 114 8.53 19.61 -7.33
C ARG A 114 8.80 21.02 -7.86
N ALA A 115 8.62 21.25 -9.16
CA ALA A 115 8.75 22.58 -9.76
C ALA A 115 7.55 23.51 -9.44
N GLY A 116 6.57 23.05 -8.65
CA GLY A 116 5.37 23.79 -8.28
C GLY A 116 4.27 23.67 -9.34
N GLY A 117 4.05 22.45 -9.84
CA GLY A 117 3.18 22.13 -10.99
C GLY A 117 1.95 23.02 -11.12
N LEU A 118 1.85 23.70 -12.28
CA LEU A 118 0.63 24.23 -12.93
C LEU A 118 -0.53 24.66 -12.01
N ASP A 119 -0.27 25.45 -10.97
CA ASP A 119 -1.31 26.23 -10.31
C ASP A 119 -0.95 27.71 -10.37
N SER A 120 -1.28 28.31 -11.52
CA SER A 120 -1.63 29.72 -11.68
C SER A 120 -2.17 29.94 -13.10
N ASN A 121 -3.40 29.48 -13.38
CA ASN A 121 -4.50 30.34 -13.87
C ASN A 121 -5.82 29.56 -14.02
#